data_AF-A0A2N2A7E7-F1
#
_entry.id   AF-A0A2N2A7E7-F1
#
_cell.length_a   1.000
_cell.length_b   1.000
_cell.length_c   1.000
_cell.angle_alpha   90.00
_cell.angle_beta   90.00
_cell.angle_gamma   90.00
#
_symmetry.space_group_name_H-M   'P 1'
#
loop_
_entity.id
_entity.type
_entity.pdbx_description
1 polymer ?
#
loop_
_entity_poly.entity_id
_entity_poly.type
_entity_poly.pdbx_seq_one_letter_code
_entity_poly.pdbx_strand_id
1 'polypeptide(L)'
;MCDYYFDEDRGVAYKIDPVMTSVVRDESKSNPKGILVHTDVKVTNLKKEKVRRTISEFFPSEKYDLDEAKKVFCDTLLTKYIKGAKKISEEEYQTIKAKFEM
;
A
#
# COMPACT_ATOMS: atom_id res chain seq x y z
N MET A 1 6.93 7.34 6.43
CA MET A 1 5.72 8.19 6.47
C MET A 1 4.61 7.49 5.71
N CYS A 2 3.36 7.66 6.13
CA CYS A 2 2.21 7.13 5.40
C CYS A 2 1.89 8.04 4.21
N ASP A 3 1.34 7.47 3.15
CA ASP A 3 0.76 8.24 2.05
C ASP A 3 -0.77 8.23 2.14
N TYR A 4 -1.39 9.35 1.77
CA TYR A 4 -2.84 9.55 1.85
C TYR A 4 -3.40 9.82 0.46
N TYR A 5 -4.53 9.18 0.14
CA TYR A 5 -5.22 9.37 -1.13
C TYR A 5 -6.73 9.47 -0.93
N PHE A 6 -7.42 10.15 -1.84
CA PHE A 6 -8.87 10.27 -1.84
C PHE A 6 -9.43 10.14 -3.25
N ASP A 7 -10.38 9.24 -3.41
CA ASP A 7 -11.17 9.04 -4.61
C ASP A 7 -12.53 9.72 -4.41
N GLU A 8 -12.70 10.87 -5.08
CA GLU A 8 -13.92 11.69 -5.00
C GLU A 8 -15.11 11.00 -5.68
N ASP A 9 -14.87 10.25 -6.76
CA ASP A 9 -15.90 9.56 -7.55
C ASP A 9 -16.56 8.44 -6.75
N ARG A 10 -15.73 7.67 -6.02
CA ARG A 10 -16.18 6.55 -5.19
C ARG A 10 -16.47 6.93 -3.75
N GLY A 11 -16.01 8.11 -3.32
CA GLY A 11 -16.07 8.50 -1.93
C GLY A 11 -15.22 7.59 -1.05
N VAL A 12 -13.96 7.40 -1.40
CA VAL A 12 -13.07 6.47 -0.69
C VAL A 12 -11.76 7.15 -0.33
N ALA A 13 -11.45 7.20 0.96
CA ALA A 13 -10.16 7.64 1.46
C ALA A 13 -9.25 6.45 1.73
N TYR A 14 -8.00 6.54 1.29
CA TYR A 14 -6.96 5.54 1.47
C TYR A 14 -5.85 6.10 2.34
N LYS A 15 -5.46 5.35 3.37
CA LYS A 15 -4.20 5.55 4.08
C LYS A 15 -3.31 4.34 3.76
N ILE A 16 -2.17 4.61 3.15
CA ILE A 16 -1.18 3.61 2.76
C ILE A 16 -0.02 3.70 3.73
N ASP A 17 0.25 2.61 4.45
CA ASP A 17 1.40 2.50 5.33
C ASP A 17 2.71 2.37 4.53
N PRO A 18 3.87 2.67 5.14
CA PRO A 18 5.16 2.57 4.45
C PRO A 18 5.34 1.19 3.82
N VAL A 19 5.71 1.16 2.53
CA VAL A 19 6.00 -0.10 1.84
C VAL A 19 7.24 -0.73 2.44
N MET A 20 7.07 -1.93 2.98
CA MET A 20 8.09 -2.75 3.62
C MET A 20 8.60 -3.81 2.65
N THR A 21 9.88 -4.13 2.75
CA THR A 21 10.54 -5.18 1.99
C THR A 21 11.25 -6.12 2.95
N SER A 22 11.02 -7.42 2.81
CA SER A 22 11.66 -8.46 3.62
C SER A 22 12.29 -9.51 2.73
N VAL A 23 13.53 -9.89 3.02
CA VAL A 23 14.21 -10.99 2.32
C VAL A 23 13.69 -12.31 2.87
N VAL A 24 13.10 -13.13 2.00
CA VAL A 24 12.67 -14.48 2.34
C VAL A 24 13.84 -15.42 2.08
N ARG A 25 14.39 -16.00 3.16
CA ARG A 25 15.45 -17.02 3.09
C ARG A 25 14.82 -18.40 3.27
N ASP A 26 15.32 -19.37 2.53
CA ASP A 26 14.92 -20.76 2.72
C ASP A 26 15.71 -21.30 3.93
N GLU A 27 15.05 -21.80 4.98
CA GLU A 27 15.72 -22.24 6.22
C GLU A 27 16.80 -23.33 5.99
N SER A 28 16.76 -24.01 4.84
CA SER A 28 17.72 -25.06 4.48
C SER A 28 18.88 -24.60 3.58
N LYS A 29 18.86 -23.38 3.02
CA LYS A 29 19.94 -22.90 2.12
C LYS A 29 20.26 -21.44 2.41
N SER A 30 21.54 -21.12 2.62
CA SER A 30 22.04 -19.75 2.88
C SER A 30 21.78 -18.73 1.75
N ASN A 31 21.08 -19.10 0.67
CA ASN A 31 20.76 -18.19 -0.43
C ASN A 31 19.36 -17.59 -0.27
N PRO A 32 19.18 -16.28 -0.50
CA PRO A 32 17.87 -15.65 -0.50
C PRO A 32 16.99 -16.27 -1.60
N LYS A 33 15.78 -16.69 -1.25
CA LYS A 33 14.78 -17.29 -2.16
C LYS A 33 14.01 -16.21 -2.91
N GLY A 34 13.82 -15.05 -2.28
CA GLY A 34 13.21 -13.89 -2.89
C GLY A 34 12.97 -12.76 -1.90
N ILE A 35 12.24 -11.77 -2.36
CA ILE A 35 11.92 -10.53 -1.68
C ILE A 35 10.40 -10.45 -1.56
N LEU A 36 9.89 -10.42 -0.34
CA LEU A 36 8.49 -10.12 -0.06
C LEU A 36 8.36 -8.61 0.10
N VAL A 37 7.59 -7.98 -0.77
CA VAL A 37 7.19 -6.58 -0.64
C VAL A 37 5.76 -6.53 -0.14
N HIS A 38 5.49 -5.72 0.88
CA HIS A 38 4.14 -5.57 1.40
C HIS A 38 3.86 -4.17 1.97
N THR A 39 2.59 -3.80 1.99
CA THR A 39 2.08 -2.59 2.64
C THR A 39 0.68 -2.85 3.20
N ASP A 40 0.32 -2.13 4.25
CA ASP A 40 -1.05 -2.13 4.76
C ASP A 40 -1.80 -0.91 4.21
N VAL A 41 -3.02 -1.15 3.73
CA VAL A 41 -3.88 -0.11 3.18
C VAL A 41 -5.17 -0.09 3.99
N LYS A 42 -5.41 1.03 4.64
CA LYS A 42 -6.67 1.33 5.30
C LYS A 42 -7.56 2.12 4.35
N VAL A 43 -8.68 1.53 4.01
CA VAL A 43 -9.71 2.08 3.14
C VAL A 43 -10.88 2.54 4.01
N THR A 44 -11.31 3.80 3.84
CA THR A 44 -12.46 4.39 4.53
C THR A 44 -13.45 4.86 3.48
N ASN A 45 -14.61 4.19 3.37
CA ASN A 45 -15.68 4.57 2.46
C ASN A 45 -16.65 5.57 3.13
N LEU A 46 -17.19 6.52 2.35
CA LEU A 46 -18.28 7.43 2.77
C LEU A 46 -19.48 6.71 3.39
N LYS A 47 -19.78 5.47 2.98
CA LYS A 47 -20.84 4.63 3.56
C LYS A 47 -20.48 3.96 4.90
N LYS A 48 -19.46 4.47 5.62
CA LYS A 48 -18.96 4.04 6.93
C LYS A 48 -18.28 2.65 6.98
N GLU A 49 -18.00 2.02 5.84
CA GLU A 49 -17.22 0.78 5.80
C GLU A 49 -15.71 1.07 5.87
N LYS A 50 -15.07 0.54 6.92
CA LYS A 50 -13.62 0.62 7.13
C LYS A 50 -13.01 -0.74 6.82
N VAL A 51 -12.21 -0.84 5.77
CA VAL A 51 -11.53 -2.08 5.38
C VAL A 51 -10.04 -1.89 5.56
N ARG A 52 -9.38 -2.85 6.22
CA ARG A 52 -7.91 -2.95 6.20
C ARG A 52 -7.52 -4.09 5.27
N ARG A 53 -6.60 -3.83 4.35
CA ARG A 53 -6.05 -4.86 3.47
C ARG A 53 -4.55 -4.76 3.48
N THR A 54 -3.90 -5.89 3.73
CA THR A 54 -2.48 -6.04 3.45
C THR A 54 -2.33 -6.41 1.97
N ILE A 55 -1.54 -5.62 1.26
CA ILE A 55 -1.18 -5.88 -0.12
C ILE A 55 0.25 -6.40 -0.11
N SER A 56 0.49 -7.57 -0.68
CA SER A 56 1.81 -8.18 -0.73
C SER A 56 2.09 -8.82 -2.09
N GLU A 57 3.36 -8.82 -2.48
CA GLU A 57 3.84 -9.47 -3.69
C GLU A 57 5.25 -10.03 -3.47
N PHE A 58 5.52 -11.18 -4.09
CA PHE A 58 6.79 -11.88 -3.97
C PHE A 58 7.60 -11.71 -5.26
N PHE A 59 8.83 -11.22 -5.10
CA PHE A 59 9.76 -10.99 -6.20
C PHE A 59 10.95 -11.95 -6.09
N PRO A 60 11.38 -12.60 -7.19
CA PRO A 60 12.58 -13.42 -7.18
C PRO A 60 13.83 -12.56 -7.02
N SER A 61 14.67 -12.87 -6.03
CA SER A 61 15.91 -12.13 -5.72
C SER A 61 17.00 -12.28 -6.77
N GLU A 62 16.84 -13.20 -7.72
CA GLU A 62 17.73 -13.37 -8.88
C GLU A 62 17.49 -12.31 -9.96
N LYS A 63 16.33 -11.64 -9.94
CA LYS A 63 15.92 -10.68 -10.98
C LYS A 63 15.68 -9.26 -10.47
N TYR A 64 15.56 -9.09 -9.15
CA TYR A 64 15.20 -7.82 -8.54
C TYR A 64 16.00 -7.63 -7.26
N ASP A 65 16.53 -6.42 -7.08
CA ASP A 65 17.01 -5.94 -5.78
C ASP A 65 15.86 -5.38 -4.93
N LEU A 66 16.11 -5.12 -3.63
CA LEU A 66 15.10 -4.64 -2.68
C LEU A 66 14.39 -3.35 -3.17
N ASP A 67 15.16 -2.39 -3.66
CA ASP A 67 14.65 -1.11 -4.16
C ASP A 67 13.86 -1.28 -5.47
N GLU A 68 14.31 -2.16 -6.37
CA GLU A 68 13.61 -2.44 -7.62
C GLU A 68 12.29 -3.15 -7.38
N ALA A 69 12.28 -4.19 -6.54
CA ALA A 69 11.06 -4.90 -6.15
C ALA A 69 10.05 -3.94 -5.52
N LYS A 70 10.52 -3.06 -4.63
CA LYS A 70 9.69 -2.01 -4.02
C LYS A 70 9.11 -1.05 -5.06
N LYS A 71 9.93 -0.60 -6.01
CA LYS A 71 9.51 0.33 -7.06
C LYS A 71 8.47 -0.31 -7.98
N VAL A 72 8.71 -1.55 -8.43
CA VAL A 72 7.76 -2.30 -9.27
C VAL A 72 6.44 -2.52 -8.54
N PHE A 73 6.48 -2.89 -7.26
CA PHE A 73 5.28 -3.04 -6.43
C PHE A 73 4.47 -1.74 -6.35
N CYS A 74 5.13 -0.61 -6.11
CA CYS A 74 4.47 0.70 -6.07
C CYS A 74 3.86 1.10 -7.41
N ASP A 75 4.63 0.99 -8.50
CA ASP A 75 4.23 1.43 -9.84
C ASP A 75 3.12 0.57 -10.45
N THR A 76 3.10 -0.72 -10.10
CA THR A 76 2.13 -1.66 -10.66
C THR A 76 0.95 -1.87 -9.70
N LEU A 77 1.19 -2.55 -8.58
CA LEU A 77 0.14 -3.16 -7.79
C LEU A 77 -0.52 -2.13 -6.87
N LEU A 78 0.29 -1.28 -6.21
CA LEU A 78 -0.23 -0.19 -5.39
C LEU A 78 -0.97 0.83 -6.25
N THR A 79 -0.37 1.32 -7.33
CA THR A 79 -0.98 2.31 -8.25
C THR A 79 -2.28 1.80 -8.86
N LYS A 80 -2.37 0.52 -9.23
CA LYS A 80 -3.63 -0.10 -9.67
C LYS A 80 -4.69 -0.11 -8.59
N TYR A 81 -4.31 -0.37 -7.33
CA TYR A 81 -5.23 -0.44 -6.20
C TYR A 81 -5.88 0.92 -5.89
N ILE A 82 -5.10 2.00 -5.96
CA ILE A 82 -5.57 3.38 -5.74
C ILE A 82 -5.89 4.13 -7.03
N LYS A 83 -6.07 3.42 -8.15
CA LYS A 83 -6.34 4.05 -9.44
C LYS A 83 -7.62 4.88 -9.38
N GLY A 84 -7.49 6.18 -9.63
CA GLY A 84 -8.59 7.16 -9.53
C GLY A 84 -8.56 8.00 -8.25
N ALA A 85 -7.76 7.61 -7.26
CA ALA A 85 -7.57 8.39 -6.04
C ALA A 85 -6.46 9.44 -6.24
N LYS A 86 -6.75 10.68 -5.83
CA LYS A 86 -5.80 11.79 -5.82
C LYS A 86 -4.98 11.76 -4.53
N LYS A 87 -3.67 12.04 -4.63
CA LYS A 87 -2.82 12.19 -3.45
C LYS A 87 -3.25 13.43 -2.66
N ILE A 88 -3.43 13.28 -1.35
CA ILE A 88 -3.85 14.34 -0.43
C ILE A 88 -2.90 14.42 0.77
N SER A 89 -3.00 15.51 1.51
CA SER A 89 -2.26 15.67 2.77
C SER A 89 -2.90 14.88 3.92
N GLU A 90 -2.15 14.63 4.99
CA GLU A 90 -2.68 14.01 6.22
C GLU A 90 -3.82 14.86 6.81
N GLU A 91 -3.69 16.18 6.80
CA GLU A 91 -4.70 17.13 7.30
C GLU A 91 -6.01 17.03 6.50
N GLU A 92 -5.93 16.90 5.18
CA GLU A 92 -7.09 16.67 4.31
C GLU A 92 -7.74 15.34 4.63
N TYR A 93 -6.94 14.28 4.81
CA TYR A 93 -7.45 12.96 5.19
C TYR A 93 -8.19 13.01 6.53
N GLN A 94 -7.67 13.72 7.53
CA GLN A 94 -8.38 13.91 8.81
C GLN A 94 -9.65 14.74 8.65
N THR A 95 -9.65 15.77 7.79
CA THR A 95 -10.83 16.59 7.53
C THR A 95 -11.94 15.78 6.85
N ILE A 96 -11.58 15.00 5.83
CA ILE A 96 -12.44 14.03 5.15
C ILE A 96 -12.99 13.07 6.20
N LYS A 97 -12.12 12.37 6.94
CA LYS A 97 -12.52 11.44 7.98
C LYS A 97 -13.46 12.06 9.02
N ALA A 98 -13.18 13.27 9.49
CA ALA A 98 -13.99 13.98 10.49
C ALA A 98 -15.38 14.38 9.94
N LYS A 99 -15.45 14.85 8.69
CA LYS A 99 -16.74 15.12 8.01
C LYS A 99 -17.64 13.89 7.91
N PHE A 100 -17.06 12.68 7.93
CA PHE A 100 -17.80 11.43 7.73
C PHE A 100 -18.01 10.60 9.00
N GLU A 101 -17.34 10.94 10.10
CA GLU A 101 -17.59 10.34 11.42
C GLU A 101 -18.71 11.04 12.22
N MET A 102 -19.24 12.18 11.71
CA MET A 102 -20.47 12.82 12.22
C MET A 102 -21.76 12.06 11.86
#